data_AF-A0A914N7K3-F1
#
_entry.id   AF-A0A914N7K3-F1
#
_cell.length_a   1.000
_cell.length_b   1.000
_cell.length_c   1.000
_cell.angle_alpha   90.00
_cell.angle_beta   90.00
_cell.angle_gamma   90.00
#
_symmetry.space_group_name_H-M   'P 1'
#
loop_
_entity.id
_entity.type
_entity.pdbx_description
1 polymer ?
#
loop_
_entity_poly.entity_id
_entity_poly.type
_entity_poly.pdbx_seq_one_letter_code
_entity_poly.pdbx_strand_id
1 'polypeptide(L)'
;MYFKRDPCPIAAATDIQYCAAQGRDHSRCCAKVGIASTLAGNKCLAFCDQRAGKVTKLDFSYLPCYDHFENMKRCFYNEIRMHMETILIPKLEKMSRIKIEE
;
A
#
# COMPACT_ATOMS: atom_id res chain seq x y z
N MET A 1 -3.44 18.14 -1.58
CA MET A 1 -3.61 17.40 -0.31
C MET A 1 -2.89 18.13 0.84
N TYR A 2 -1.74 18.75 0.56
CA TYR A 2 -0.82 19.24 1.58
C TYR A 2 -1.09 20.64 2.14
N PHE A 3 -1.54 21.57 1.29
CA PHE A 3 -1.76 22.97 1.69
C PHE A 3 -3.22 23.26 2.08
N LYS A 4 -3.98 22.24 2.52
CA LYS A 4 -5.41 22.32 2.85
C LYS A 4 -6.32 22.89 1.74
N ARG A 5 -5.87 22.85 0.48
CA ARG A 5 -6.70 23.21 -0.70
C ARG A 5 -7.48 22.03 -1.28
N ASP A 6 -7.16 20.82 -0.83
CA ASP A 6 -7.90 19.62 -1.20
C ASP A 6 -8.85 19.29 -0.05
N PRO A 7 -10.03 18.73 -0.34
CA PRO A 7 -11.04 18.41 0.67
C PRO A 7 -10.55 17.42 1.73
N CYS A 8 -9.49 16.66 1.46
CA CYS A 8 -8.96 15.67 2.39
C CYS A 8 -7.72 16.21 3.14
N PRO A 9 -7.77 16.33 4.48
CA PRO A 9 -6.62 16.76 5.29
C PRO A 9 -5.53 15.67 5.31
N ILE A 10 -4.27 16.05 5.56
CA ILE A 10 -3.12 15.11 5.67
C ILE A 10 -3.38 13.95 6.65
N ALA A 11 -4.19 14.17 7.70
CA ALA A 11 -4.58 13.13 8.65
C ALA A 11 -5.31 11.95 7.95
N ALA A 12 -6.14 12.23 6.95
CA ALA A 12 -6.85 11.22 6.17
C ALA A 12 -5.92 10.42 5.24
N ALA A 13 -4.69 10.89 4.99
CA ALA A 13 -3.74 10.14 4.19
C ALA A 13 -3.44 8.79 4.85
N THR A 14 -3.39 8.74 6.19
CA THR A 14 -3.17 7.51 6.95
C THR A 14 -4.19 6.43 6.59
N ASP A 15 -5.48 6.79 6.63
CA ASP A 15 -6.57 5.85 6.32
C ASP A 15 -6.57 5.43 4.85
N ILE A 16 -6.26 6.37 3.95
CA ILE A 16 -6.13 6.09 2.51
C ILE A 16 -5.00 5.09 2.25
N GLN A 17 -3.84 5.27 2.89
CA GLN A 17 -2.71 4.34 2.74
C GLN A 17 -3.01 2.96 3.31
N TYR A 18 -3.64 2.90 4.49
CA TYR A 18 -4.05 1.64 5.11
C TYR A 18 -4.95 0.82 4.17
N CYS A 19 -5.97 1.46 3.60
CA CYS A 19 -6.86 0.85 2.62
C CYS A 19 -6.12 0.39 1.36
N ALA A 20 -5.24 1.23 0.80
CA ALA A 20 -4.48 0.91 -0.41
C ALA A 20 -3.52 -0.28 -0.22
N ALA A 21 -2.90 -0.38 0.96
CA ALA A 21 -1.97 -1.46 1.31
C ALA A 21 -2.67 -2.76 1.75
N GLN A 22 -4.00 -2.78 1.82
CA GLN A 22 -4.83 -3.89 2.27
C GLN A 22 -4.48 -4.39 3.68
N GLY A 23 -3.98 -3.50 4.54
CA GLY A 23 -3.57 -3.85 5.90
C GLY A 23 -2.34 -4.79 5.98
N ARG A 24 -1.49 -4.83 4.95
CA ARG A 24 -0.32 -5.74 4.86
C ARG A 24 1.01 -5.00 4.96
N ASP A 25 2.09 -5.78 5.06
CA ASP A 25 3.46 -5.29 5.19
C ASP A 25 4.22 -5.37 3.86
N HIS A 26 4.50 -4.21 3.27
CA HIS A 26 5.20 -4.03 2.01
C HIS A 26 6.66 -3.60 2.18
N SER A 27 7.17 -3.57 3.41
CA SER A 27 8.49 -3.00 3.75
C SER A 27 9.62 -3.59 2.91
N ARG A 28 9.55 -4.89 2.60
CA ARG A 28 10.54 -5.57 1.74
C ARG A 28 10.56 -5.03 0.31
N CYS A 29 9.39 -4.78 -0.29
CA CYS A 29 9.32 -4.20 -1.64
C CYS A 29 9.78 -2.75 -1.62
N CYS A 30 9.27 -1.98 -0.65
CA CYS A 30 9.59 -0.57 -0.48
C CYS A 30 11.09 -0.31 -0.26
N ALA A 31 11.76 -1.12 0.56
CA ALA A 31 13.20 -1.02 0.78
C ALA A 31 13.98 -1.26 -0.53
N LYS A 32 13.55 -2.23 -1.35
CA LYS A 32 14.20 -2.54 -2.65
C LYS A 32 14.08 -1.40 -3.66
N VAL A 33 12.94 -0.73 -3.70
CA VAL A 33 12.70 0.41 -4.61
C VAL A 33 13.21 1.74 -4.05
N GLY A 34 13.89 1.71 -2.90
CA GLY A 34 14.63 2.86 -2.38
C GLY A 34 13.78 3.96 -1.75
N ILE A 35 12.56 3.70 -1.26
CA ILE A 35 11.71 4.79 -0.75
C ILE A 35 12.29 5.58 0.44
N ALA A 36 13.33 5.04 1.09
CA ALA A 36 14.04 5.68 2.18
C ALA A 36 15.13 6.67 1.70
N SER A 37 15.32 6.87 0.40
CA SER A 37 16.31 7.81 -0.15
C SER A 37 15.88 9.30 -0.08
N THR A 38 14.81 9.61 0.65
CA THR A 38 14.31 10.98 0.84
C THR A 38 14.94 11.64 2.06
N LEU A 39 14.71 12.94 2.23
CA LEU A 39 15.09 13.66 3.45
C LEU A 39 14.43 13.10 4.73
N ALA A 40 13.30 12.40 4.60
CA ALA A 40 12.62 11.76 5.74
C ALA A 40 13.21 10.37 6.07
N GLY A 41 14.08 9.82 5.21
CA GLY A 41 14.80 8.58 5.46
C GLY A 41 13.89 7.39 5.72
N ASN A 42 14.25 6.59 6.73
CA ASN A 42 13.50 5.39 7.11
C ASN A 42 12.08 5.66 7.60
N LYS A 43 11.72 6.91 7.93
CA LYS A 43 10.32 7.26 8.24
C LYS A 43 9.37 6.88 7.11
N CYS A 44 9.84 6.92 5.86
CA CYS A 44 9.01 6.55 4.71
C CYS A 44 8.62 5.07 4.71
N LEU A 45 9.38 4.19 5.37
CA LEU A 45 9.01 2.78 5.50
C LEU A 45 7.74 2.58 6.34
N ALA A 46 7.36 3.55 7.17
CA ALA A 46 6.09 3.52 7.89
C ALA A 46 4.87 3.52 6.94
N PHE A 47 5.00 4.07 5.72
CA PHE A 47 3.94 3.98 4.70
C PHE A 47 3.75 2.56 4.16
N CYS A 48 4.74 1.69 4.33
CA CYS A 48 4.74 0.35 3.76
C CYS A 48 4.30 -0.74 4.74
N ASP A 49 4.54 -0.57 6.03
CA ASP A 49 3.95 -1.45 7.06
C ASP A 49 2.60 -0.85 7.51
N GLN A 50 1.51 -1.33 6.92
CA GLN A 50 0.16 -0.86 7.21
C GLN A 50 -0.65 -1.89 7.99
N ARG A 51 -0.01 -2.80 8.72
CA ARG A 51 -0.72 -3.78 9.55
C ARG A 51 -1.52 -3.11 10.67
N ALA A 52 -2.67 -3.68 11.00
CA ALA A 52 -3.50 -3.24 12.11
C ALA A 52 -2.67 -3.15 13.41
N GLY A 53 -2.81 -2.06 14.15
CA GLY A 53 -2.04 -1.77 15.37
C GLY A 53 -0.71 -1.05 15.17
N LYS A 54 -0.25 -0.86 13.93
CA LYS A 54 0.96 -0.09 13.58
C LYS A 54 0.67 1.16 12.74
N VAL A 55 -0.53 1.72 12.88
CA VAL A 55 -0.96 2.88 12.10
C VAL A 55 -0.23 4.13 12.60
N THR A 56 0.66 4.67 11.79
CA THR A 56 1.46 5.85 12.12
C THR A 56 0.65 7.12 11.82
N LYS A 57 0.49 8.01 12.81
CA LYS A 57 -0.11 9.32 12.58
C LYS A 57 0.85 10.18 11.76
N LEU A 58 0.47 10.47 10.52
CA LEU A 58 1.30 11.25 9.60
C LEU A 58 1.23 12.75 9.94
N ASP A 59 2.41 13.36 10.07
CA ASP A 59 2.61 14.81 10.18
C ASP A 59 3.38 15.36 8.97
N PHE A 60 3.69 16.66 8.98
CA PHE A 60 4.41 17.29 7.88
C PHE A 60 5.85 16.79 7.70
N SER A 61 6.45 16.11 8.69
CA SER A 61 7.80 15.55 8.53
C SER A 61 7.87 14.37 7.55
N TYR A 62 6.71 13.83 7.16
CA TYR A 62 6.58 12.77 6.15
C TYR A 62 6.40 13.29 4.72
N LEU A 63 6.36 14.62 4.53
CA LEU A 63 6.30 15.26 3.20
C LEU A 63 7.24 14.66 2.17
N PRO A 64 8.55 14.52 2.46
CA PRO A 64 9.50 14.02 1.48
C PRO A 64 9.19 12.59 1.00
N CYS A 65 8.46 11.81 1.78
CA CYS A 65 8.11 10.44 1.39
C CYS A 65 7.20 10.38 0.15
N TYR A 66 6.45 11.46 -0.11
CA TYR A 66 5.56 11.52 -1.27
C TYR A 66 6.29 11.60 -2.62
N ASP A 67 7.58 11.95 -2.63
CA ASP A 67 8.42 11.91 -3.83
C ASP A 67 8.54 10.47 -4.40
N HIS A 68 8.36 9.46 -3.54
CA HIS A 68 8.33 8.05 -3.94
C HIS A 68 6.93 7.42 -3.85
N PHE A 69 5.87 8.24 -3.82
CA PHE A 69 4.50 7.74 -3.65
C PHE A 69 4.10 6.73 -4.75
N GLU A 70 4.49 6.99 -6.01
CA GLU A 70 4.25 6.06 -7.11
C GLU A 70 4.97 4.72 -6.92
N ASN A 71 6.19 4.73 -6.36
CA ASN A 71 6.94 3.51 -6.06
C ASN A 71 6.25 2.69 -4.96
N MET A 72 5.71 3.36 -3.93
CA MET A 72 4.92 2.70 -2.88
C MET A 72 3.66 2.04 -3.47
N LYS A 73 2.88 2.80 -4.25
CA LYS A 73 1.66 2.27 -4.92
C LYS A 73 1.97 1.08 -5.83
N ARG A 74 3.10 1.11 -6.53
CA ARG A 74 3.53 -0.02 -7.38
C ARG A 74 3.76 -1.28 -6.55
N CYS A 75 4.34 -1.18 -5.36
CA CYS A 75 4.47 -2.31 -4.44
C CYS A 75 3.10 -2.87 -4.04
N PHE A 76 2.16 -2.00 -3.66
CA PHE A 76 0.80 -2.41 -3.26
C PHE A 76 0.08 -3.13 -4.41
N TYR A 77 0.13 -2.54 -5.60
CA TYR A 77 -0.49 -3.11 -6.80
C TYR A 77 0.11 -4.47 -7.17
N ASN A 78 1.44 -4.60 -7.14
CA ASN A 78 2.11 -5.85 -7.48
C ASN A 78 1.68 -7.00 -6.55
N GLU A 79 1.50 -6.74 -5.26
CA GLU A 79 1.02 -7.75 -4.33
C GLU A 79 -0.42 -8.18 -4.66
N ILE A 80 -1.32 -7.23 -4.93
CA ILE A 80 -2.71 -7.51 -5.34
C ILE A 80 -2.73 -8.35 -6.62
N ARG A 81 -1.93 -7.95 -7.62
CA ARG A 81 -1.83 -8.66 -8.90
C ARG A 81 -1.34 -10.10 -8.68
N MET A 82 -0.28 -10.30 -7.91
CA MET A 82 0.20 -11.65 -7.59
C MET A 82 -0.85 -12.49 -6.85
N HIS A 83 -1.55 -11.92 -5.87
CA HIS A 83 -2.62 -12.62 -5.15
C HIS A 83 -3.77 -13.01 -6.09
N MET A 84 -4.14 -12.14 -7.03
CA MET A 84 -5.15 -12.46 -8.05
C MET A 84 -4.73 -13.61 -8.96
N GLU A 85 -3.51 -13.55 -9.50
CA GLU A 85 -2.96 -14.56 -10.41
C GLU A 85 -2.76 -15.92 -9.75
N THR A 86 -2.28 -15.94 -8.52
CA THR A 86 -1.85 -17.19 -7.85
C THR A 86 -2.94 -17.86 -7.03
N ILE A 87 -3.91 -17.10 -6.50
CA ILE A 87 -4.91 -17.62 -5.58
C ILE A 87 -6.31 -17.47 -6.15
N LEU A 88 -6.67 -16.28 -6.63
CA LEU A 88 -8.07 -15.96 -6.95
C LEU A 88 -8.51 -16.59 -8.27
N ILE A 89 -7.72 -16.41 -9.34
CA ILE A 89 -8.02 -16.97 -10.67
C ILE A 89 -8.15 -18.50 -10.60
N PRO A 90 -7.19 -19.26 -10.04
CA PRO A 90 -7.32 -20.72 -9.95
C PRO A 90 -8.53 -21.17 -9.12
N LYS A 91 -8.87 -20.44 -8.06
CA LYS A 91 -10.08 -20.73 -7.27
C LYS A 91 -11.36 -20.51 -8.08
N LEU A 92 -11.44 -19.41 -8.82
CA LEU A 92 -12.61 -19.11 -9.66
C LEU A 92 -12.78 -20.14 -10.78
N GLU A 93 -11.69 -20.56 -11.43
CA GLU A 93 -11.70 -21.62 -12.45
C GLU A 93 -12.10 -22.98 -11.86
N LYS A 94 -11.66 -23.31 -10.64
CA LYS A 94 -12.10 -24.53 -9.96
C LYS A 94 -13.60 -24.48 -9.64
N MET A 95 -14.08 -23.35 -9.13
CA MET A 95 -15.51 -23.16 -8.80
C MET A 95 -16.40 -23.21 -10.04
N SER A 96 -15.94 -22.70 -11.19
CA SER A 96 -16.71 -22.76 -12.44
C SER A 96 -16.79 -24.19 -12.97
N ARG A 97 -15.73 -25.00 -12.85
CA ARG A 97 -15.74 -26.42 -13.23
C ARG A 97 -16.70 -27.25 -12.38
N ILE A 98 -16.73 -27.05 -11.06
CA ILE A 98 -17.64 -27.76 -10.14
C ILE A 98 -19.10 -27.55 -10.52
N LYS A 99 -19.47 -26.34 -10.95
CA LYS A 99 -20.85 -26.03 -11.39
C LYS A 99 -21.28 -26.70 -12.71
N ILE A 100 -20.34 -27.25 -13.49
CA ILE A 100 -20.64 -27.96 -14.74
C ILE A 100 -20.87 -29.46 -14.46
N GLU A 101 -20.35 -29.96 -13.33
CA GLU A 101 -20.42 -31.36 -12.93
C GLU A 101 -21.59 -31.68 -11.99
N GLU A 102 -22.37 -30.66 -11.56
CA GLU A 102 -23.65 -30.78 -10.84
C GLU A 102 -24.84 -30.59 -11.79
#